data_AF-A0A3Q7H7P2-F1
#
_entry.id   AF-A0A3Q7H7P2-F1
#
_cell.length_a   1.000
_cell.length_b   1.000
_cell.length_c   1.000
_cell.angle_alpha   90.00
_cell.angle_beta   90.00
_cell.angle_gamma   90.00
#
_symmetry.space_group_name_H-M   'P 1'
#
loop_
_entity.id
_entity.type
_entity.pdbx_description
1 polymer ?
#
loop_
_entity_poly.entity_id
_entity_poly.type
_entity_poly.pdbx_seq_one_letter_code
_entity_poly.pdbx_strand_id
1 'polypeptide(L)'
;MAHHGRENVKFIKSLNRNRTQSYKLAIIKYVDLTTEEFTESFMGLDTSYDSVIELPFSMNLRMRGSVTTIKDQHVYGKTSSNSY
;
A
#
# COMPACT_ATOMS: atom_id res chain seq x y z
N MET A 1 2.38 21.63 -10.94
CA MET A 1 1.19 20.82 -10.58
C MET A 1 1.40 20.29 -9.17
N ALA A 2 0.72 20.87 -8.17
CA ALA A 2 0.81 20.50 -6.74
C ALA A 2 -0.50 20.91 -6.03
N HIS A 3 -1.64 20.42 -6.52
CA HIS A 3 -2.96 20.90 -6.05
C HIS A 3 -3.59 20.04 -4.96
N HIS A 4 -3.21 18.77 -4.77
CA HIS A 4 -3.94 17.84 -3.90
C HIS A 4 -3.32 17.59 -2.53
N GLY A 5 -2.01 17.86 -2.33
CA GLY A 5 -1.33 17.59 -1.06
C GLY A 5 -1.93 18.26 0.15
N ARG A 6 -2.38 19.51 0.02
CA ARG A 6 -3.01 20.25 1.11
C ARG A 6 -4.32 19.62 1.56
N GLU A 7 -5.12 19.11 0.63
CA GLU A 7 -6.41 18.48 0.94
C GLU A 7 -6.21 17.10 1.56
N ASN A 8 -5.26 16.30 1.06
CA ASN A 8 -4.90 15.01 1.64
C ASN A 8 -4.34 15.17 3.07
N VAL A 9 -3.53 16.19 3.35
CA VAL A 9 -3.04 16.48 4.71
C VAL A 9 -4.19 16.87 5.65
N LYS A 10 -5.16 17.68 5.18
CA LYS A 10 -6.35 18.02 5.99
C LYS A 10 -7.19 16.79 6.30
N PHE A 11 -7.38 15.91 5.31
CA PHE A 11 -8.08 14.64 5.47
C PHE A 11 -7.40 13.72 6.50
N ILE A 12 -6.08 13.56 6.41
CA ILE A 12 -5.30 12.77 7.38
C ILE A 12 -5.49 13.32 8.80
N LYS A 13 -5.43 14.64 8.97
CA LYS A 13 -5.60 15.29 10.27
C LYS A 13 -7.00 15.10 10.85
N SER A 14 -8.06 15.25 10.04
CA SER A 14 -9.43 15.09 10.51
C SER A 14 -9.73 13.64 10.89
N LEU A 15 -9.29 12.69 10.07
CA LEU A 15 -9.49 11.25 10.30
C LEU A 15 -8.77 10.77 11.56
N ASN A 16 -7.50 11.15 11.76
CA ASN A 16 -6.75 10.80 12.97
C ASN A 16 -7.31 11.47 14.24
N ARG A 17 -7.98 12.62 14.12
CA ARG A 17 -8.60 13.32 15.25
C ARG A 17 -9.86 12.61 15.73
N ASN A 18 -10.65 12.04 14.82
CA ASN A 18 -11.90 11.38 15.14
C ASN A 18 -11.70 10.06 15.91
N ARG A 19 -10.51 9.44 15.83
CA ARG A 19 -10.12 8.20 16.56
C ARG A 19 -11.13 7.04 16.47
N THR A 20 -11.98 7.05 15.44
CA THR A 20 -12.99 6.02 15.20
C THR A 20 -12.41 4.75 14.59
N GLN A 21 -11.16 4.78 14.15
CA GLN A 21 -10.50 3.72 13.41
C GLN A 21 -9.36 3.13 14.24
N SER A 22 -9.08 1.83 14.07
CA SER A 22 -7.98 1.10 14.71
C SER A 22 -6.60 1.44 14.14
N TYR A 23 -6.53 2.26 13.09
CA TYR A 23 -5.31 2.66 12.40
C TYR A 23 -5.19 4.18 12.32
N LYS A 24 -3.97 4.65 11.99
CA LYS A 24 -3.66 6.06 11.77
C LYS A 24 -3.08 6.24 10.37
N LEU A 25 -3.48 7.32 9.72
CA LEU A 25 -2.85 7.74 8.47
C LEU A 25 -1.64 8.63 8.77
N ALA A 26 -0.61 8.54 7.94
CA ALA A 26 0.58 9.37 8.04
C ALA A 26 0.81 10.12 6.73
N ILE A 27 1.54 11.23 6.81
CA ILE A 27 2.02 11.93 5.61
C ILE A 27 3.15 11.07 5.02
N ILE A 28 2.94 10.57 3.80
CA ILE A 28 3.91 9.74 3.07
C ILE A 28 4.30 10.41 1.75
N LYS A 29 5.28 9.85 1.04
CA LYS A 29 5.80 10.39 -0.23
C LYS A 29 4.78 10.55 -1.36
N TYR A 30 3.60 9.96 -1.21
CA TYR A 30 2.49 9.99 -2.17
C TYR A 30 1.35 10.94 -1.76
N VAL A 31 1.57 11.79 -0.76
CA VAL A 31 0.52 12.68 -0.22
C VAL A 31 -0.03 13.65 -1.27
N ASP A 32 0.72 13.93 -2.33
CA ASP A 32 0.30 14.81 -3.42
C ASP A 32 -0.54 14.12 -4.51
N LEU A 33 -0.67 12.80 -4.48
CA LEU A 33 -1.44 12.02 -5.46
C LEU A 33 -2.90 11.87 -5.04
N THR A 34 -3.78 11.81 -6.03
CA THR A 34 -5.16 11.34 -5.85
C THR A 34 -5.20 9.82 -5.73
N THR A 35 -6.33 9.28 -5.26
CA THR A 35 -6.55 7.83 -5.18
C THR A 35 -6.44 7.17 -6.56
N GLU A 36 -6.94 7.82 -7.61
CA GLU A 36 -6.88 7.32 -8.99
C GLU A 36 -5.43 7.24 -9.48
N GLU A 37 -4.67 8.34 -9.40
CA GLU A 37 -3.25 8.38 -9.78
C GLU A 37 -2.41 7.36 -9.00
N PHE A 38 -2.70 7.17 -7.71
CA PHE A 38 -2.03 6.16 -6.89
C PHE A 38 -2.37 4.74 -7.34
N THR A 39 -3.64 4.46 -7.62
CA THR A 39 -4.10 3.12 -8.01
C THR A 39 -3.52 2.73 -9.37
N GLU A 40 -3.59 3.61 -10.36
CA GLU A 40 -3.06 3.36 -11.71
C GLU A 40 -1.55 3.12 -11.71
N SER A 41 -0.81 3.84 -10.86
CA SER A 41 0.66 3.78 -10.83
C SER A 41 1.21 2.63 -9.98
N PHE A 42 0.50 2.20 -8.93
CA PHE A 42 1.04 1.31 -7.89
C PHE A 42 0.24 0.03 -7.66
N MET A 43 -0.95 -0.13 -8.24
CA MET A 43 -1.80 -1.31 -8.04
C MET A 43 -2.00 -2.08 -9.35
N GLY A 44 -1.08 -3.01 -9.65
CA GLY A 44 -1.24 -4.00 -10.72
C GLY A 44 -1.59 -5.37 -10.13
N LEU A 45 -2.88 -5.70 -10.02
CA LEU A 45 -3.33 -6.97 -9.44
C LEU A 45 -3.95 -7.88 -10.51
N ASP A 46 -3.34 -9.03 -10.74
CA ASP A 46 -3.91 -10.15 -11.50
C ASP A 46 -4.69 -11.06 -10.52
N THR A 47 -5.97 -11.31 -10.78
CA THR A 47 -6.90 -11.95 -9.82
C THR A 47 -7.22 -13.41 -10.16
N SER A 48 -6.21 -14.25 -10.39
CA SER A 48 -6.41 -15.70 -10.50
C SER A 48 -6.01 -16.38 -9.18
N TYR A 49 -6.96 -17.00 -8.48
CA TYR A 49 -6.73 -17.70 -7.21
C TYR A 49 -7.11 -19.18 -7.34
N ASP A 50 -6.29 -20.05 -6.74
CA ASP A 50 -6.62 -21.45 -6.47
C ASP A 50 -6.97 -21.66 -4.99
N SER A 51 -7.75 -22.71 -4.72
CA SER A 51 -8.46 -23.04 -3.46
C SER A 51 -7.60 -23.06 -2.18
N VAL A 52 -8.20 -22.69 -1.03
CA VAL A 52 -7.53 -22.55 0.29
C VAL A 52 -7.43 -23.88 1.07
N ILE A 53 -6.26 -24.15 1.65
CA ILE A 53 -5.97 -25.25 2.61
C ILE A 53 -5.86 -24.65 4.04
N GLU A 54 -6.14 -25.40 5.11
CA GLU A 54 -6.06 -24.92 6.51
C GLU A 54 -4.69 -24.31 6.87
N LEU A 55 -4.70 -23.07 7.40
CA LEU A 55 -3.51 -22.28 7.73
C LEU A 55 -3.48 -21.86 9.21
N PRO A 56 -2.28 -21.61 9.77
CA PRO A 56 -2.13 -21.16 11.15
C PRO A 56 -2.74 -19.77 11.41
N PHE A 57 -3.12 -19.50 12.66
CA PHE A 57 -3.77 -18.24 13.10
C PHE A 57 -2.93 -16.97 12.80
N SER A 58 -1.60 -17.08 12.77
CA SER A 58 -0.73 -16.00 12.29
C SER A 58 0.58 -16.58 11.73
N MET A 59 1.11 -15.99 10.65
CA MET A 59 2.40 -16.36 10.07
C MET A 59 3.15 -15.09 9.63
N ASN A 60 4.34 -14.85 10.18
CA ASN A 60 5.23 -13.77 9.77
C ASN A 60 6.52 -14.34 9.15
N LEU A 61 6.61 -14.33 7.82
CA LEU A 61 7.76 -14.87 7.09
C LEU A 61 9.06 -14.08 7.29
N ARG A 62 8.99 -12.80 7.72
CA ARG A 62 10.19 -12.02 8.07
C ARG A 62 10.95 -12.64 9.24
N MET A 63 10.22 -13.23 10.18
CA MET A 63 10.81 -13.95 11.31
C MET A 63 11.51 -15.25 10.90
N ARG A 64 11.21 -15.76 9.69
CA ARG A 64 11.81 -16.99 9.14
C ARG A 64 12.99 -16.71 8.22
N GLY A 65 13.39 -15.45 8.05
CA GLY A 65 14.51 -15.05 7.18
C GLY A 65 14.24 -15.14 5.67
N SER A 66 13.00 -15.46 5.26
CA SER A 66 12.63 -15.67 3.85
C SER A 66 12.27 -14.37 3.11
N VAL A 67 12.35 -13.21 3.76
CA VAL A 67 11.95 -11.91 3.20
C VAL A 67 13.17 -11.02 3.02
N THR A 68 13.35 -10.48 1.82
CA THR A 68 14.41 -9.51 1.50
C THR A 68 14.10 -8.11 2.01
N THR A 69 15.07 -7.20 1.98
CA THR A 69 14.88 -5.80 2.39
C THR A 69 13.79 -5.10 1.56
N ILE A 70 13.11 -4.10 2.16
CA ILE A 70 12.09 -3.30 1.47
C ILE A 70 12.70 -2.58 0.26
N LYS A 71 12.06 -2.70 -0.90
CA LYS A 71 12.45 -2.04 -2.16
C LYS A 71 11.51 -0.89 -2.50
N ASP A 72 12.01 0.10 -3.24
CA ASP A 72 11.23 1.20 -3.80
C ASP A 72 10.99 0.96 -5.29
N GLN A 73 9.73 0.91 -5.72
CA GLN A 73 9.35 0.58 -7.10
C GLN A 73 9.40 1.80 -8.04
N HIS A 74 9.52 3.03 -7.52
CA HIS A 74 9.35 4.28 -8.29
C HIS A 74 8.01 4.32 -9.09
N VAL A 75 7.82 5.30 -9.98
CA VAL A 75 6.56 5.60 -10.72
C VAL A 75 6.23 4.53 -11.80
N TYR A 76 6.95 3.42 -11.88
CA TYR A 76 6.67 2.36 -12.87
C TYR A 76 5.89 1.20 -12.22
N GLY A 77 4.67 0.99 -12.72
CA GLY A 77 3.68 0.01 -12.24
C GLY A 77 4.00 -1.47 -12.51
N LYS A 78 5.18 -1.96 -12.12
CA LYS A 78 5.49 -3.39 -12.09
C LYS A 78 5.43 -3.97 -10.68
N THR A 79 4.22 -4.30 -10.22
CA THR A 79 4.01 -5.16 -9.04
C THR A 79 4.23 -6.65 -9.35
N SER A 80 4.33 -7.02 -10.63
CA SER A 80 4.66 -8.36 -11.11
C SER A 80 5.93 -8.33 -11.95
N SER A 81 7.03 -8.88 -11.44
CA SER A 81 8.15 -9.33 -12.27
C SER A 81 7.89 -10.79 -12.65
N ASN A 82 7.16 -11.04 -13.74
CA ASN A 82 7.24 -12.35 -14.39
C ASN A 82 8.70 -12.53 -14.84
N SER A 83 9.43 -13.39 -14.14
CA SER A 83 10.69 -13.94 -14.60
C SER A 83 10.40 -15.38 -14.98
N TYR A 84 10.58 -15.68 -16.27
CA TYR A 84 10.55 -17.03 -16.85
C TYR A 84 11.64 -17.91 -16.25
#